data_AF-A0A846AG93-F1
#
_entry.id   AF-A0A846AG93-F1
#
_cell.length_a   1.000
_cell.length_b   1.000
_cell.length_c   1.000
_cell.angle_alpha   90.00
_cell.angle_beta   90.00
_cell.angle_gamma   90.00
#
_symmetry.space_group_name_H-M   'P 1'
#
loop_
_entity.id
_entity.type
_entity.pdbx_description
1 polymer ?
#
loop_
_entity_poly.entity_id
_entity_poly.type
_entity_poly.pdbx_seq_one_letter_code
_entity_poly.pdbx_strand_id
1 'polypeptide(L)' 'MLHKFTAPDSSASDRFGWSVALSDNTALIGSVGDNDKGTNSGSAYLFTTNTNTKSTPEPSSLLGIVATVAIAT' A
#
# COMPACT_ATOMS: atom_id res chain seq x y z
N MET A 1 11.63 -2.05 -14.75
CA MET A 1 11.97 -1.13 -13.64
C MET A 1 11.53 -1.80 -12.35
N LEU A 2 12.27 -1.62 -11.25
CA LEU A 2 11.90 -2.15 -9.95
C LEU A 2 11.08 -1.09 -9.19
N HIS A 3 10.00 -1.50 -8.52
CA HIS A 3 9.21 -0.62 -7.65
C HIS A 3 9.27 -1.14 -6.22
N LYS A 4 9.48 -0.21 -5.28
CA LYS A 4 9.47 -0.45 -3.85
C LYS A 4 8.20 0.15 -3.27
N PHE A 5 7.44 -0.65 -2.53
CA PHE A 5 6.25 -0.21 -1.82
C PHE A 5 6.57 0.01 -0.34
N THR A 6 6.02 1.08 0.24
CA THR A 6 6.16 1.42 1.65
C THR A 6 4.83 1.94 2.17
N ALA A 7 4.45 1.53 3.39
CA ALA A 7 3.35 2.14 4.13
C ALA A 7 3.87 3.40 4.86
N PRO A 8 3.36 4.61 4.57
CA PRO A 8 3.82 5.88 5.16
C PRO A 8 3.58 6.00 6.67
N ASP A 9 2.60 5.27 7.19
CA ASP A 9 2.20 5.19 8.60
C ASP A 9 2.77 3.96 9.31
N SER A 10 3.55 3.11 8.62
CA SER A 10 3.97 1.83 9.19
C SER A 10 4.86 1.94 10.43
N SER A 11 4.46 1.21 11.46
CA SER A 11 5.30 0.76 12.56
C SER A 11 5.78 -0.68 12.31
N ALA A 12 6.92 -1.05 12.91
CA ALA A 12 7.45 -2.42 12.83
C ALA A 12 6.46 -3.48 13.36
N SER A 13 5.58 -3.09 14.29
CA SER A 13 4.50 -3.92 14.83
C SER A 13 3.43 -4.27 13.79
N ASP A 14 3.27 -3.44 12.77
CA ASP A 14 2.10 -3.49 11.88
C ASP A 14 2.23 -4.59 10.85
N ARG A 15 3.48 -5.07 10.65
CA ARG A 15 3.82 -6.17 9.75
C ARG A 15 3.36 -5.90 8.32
N PHE A 16 3.63 -4.70 7.82
CA PHE A 16 3.38 -4.37 6.42
C PHE A 16 4.10 -5.37 5.50
N GLY A 17 3.38 -5.90 4.51
CA GLY A 17 3.89 -6.97 3.65
C GLY A 17 3.63 -8.38 4.18
N TRP A 18 2.84 -8.54 5.25
CA TRP A 18 2.44 -9.84 5.78
C TRP A 18 1.73 -10.70 4.73
N SER A 19 0.87 -10.07 3.92
CA SER A 19 0.23 -10.68 2.76
C SER A 19 0.29 -9.74 1.56
N VAL A 20 0.42 -10.32 0.37
CA VAL A 20 0.49 -9.57 -0.90
C VAL A 20 -0.37 -10.27 -1.93
N ALA A 21 -1.22 -9.50 -2.61
CA ALA A 21 -1.95 -9.92 -3.80
C ALA A 21 -1.63 -8.98 -4.96
N LEU A 22 -1.39 -9.55 -6.13
CA LEU A 22 -1.10 -8.81 -7.36
C LEU A 22 -2.15 -9.15 -8.41
N SER A 23 -2.67 -8.13 -9.10
CA SER A 23 -3.52 -8.30 -10.28
C SER A 23 -3.28 -7.14 -11.23
N ASP A 24 -2.99 -7.45 -12.49
CA ASP A 24 -2.73 -6.46 -13.54
C ASP A 24 -1.73 -5.38 -13.12
N ASN A 25 -2.21 -4.13 -12.98
CA ASN A 25 -1.46 -2.95 -12.59
C ASN A 25 -1.62 -2.61 -11.11
N THR A 26 -2.09 -3.55 -10.30
CA THR A 26 -2.50 -3.32 -8.91
C THR A 26 -1.75 -4.27 -7.97
N ALA A 27 -1.29 -3.72 -6.85
CA ALA A 27 -0.79 -4.47 -5.70
C ALA A 27 -1.60 -4.11 -4.45
N LEU A 28 -2.13 -5.13 -3.77
CA LEU A 28 -2.75 -4.98 -2.46
C LEU A 28 -1.83 -5.61 -1.41
N ILE A 29 -1.46 -4.83 -0.39
CA ILE A 29 -0.51 -5.24 0.64
C ILE A 29 -1.18 -5.14 2.01
N GLY A 30 -1.15 -6.22 2.78
CA GLY A 30 -1.71 -6.28 4.14
C GLY A 30 -0.71 -5.91 5.23
N SER A 31 -1.22 -5.32 6.30
CA SER A 31 -0.49 -4.94 7.53
C SER A 31 -1.34 -5.38 8.73
N VAL A 32 -1.19 -6.64 9.15
CA VAL A 32 -2.11 -7.30 10.10
C VAL A 32 -2.03 -6.76 11.54
N GLY A 33 -0.90 -6.14 11.91
CA GLY A 33 -0.69 -5.60 13.26
C GLY A 33 -1.06 -4.13 13.41
N ASP A 34 -1.51 -3.49 12.33
CA ASP A 34 -1.90 -2.08 12.34
C ASP A 34 -3.03 -1.85 13.37
N ASN A 35 -2.87 -0.81 14.19
CA ASN A 35 -3.75 -0.51 15.31
C ASN A 35 -4.50 0.83 15.20
N ASP A 36 -4.44 1.50 14.06
CA ASP A 36 -5.05 2.82 13.83
C ASP A 36 -6.56 2.86 14.11
N LYS A 37 -7.24 1.71 14.00
CA LYS A 37 -8.69 1.57 14.18
C LYS A 37 -9.09 0.61 15.31
N GLY A 38 -8.14 0.15 16.12
CA GLY A 38 -8.37 -0.82 17.18
C GLY A 38 -7.16 -1.74 17.35
N THR A 39 -7.05 -2.42 18.49
CA THR A 39 -5.89 -3.31 18.73
C THR A 39 -5.81 -4.39 17.65
N ASN A 40 -4.72 -4.39 16.87
CA ASN A 40 -4.50 -5.29 15.73
C ASN A 40 -5.68 -5.34 14.74
N SER A 41 -6.35 -4.20 14.52
CA SER A 41 -7.45 -4.10 13.57
C SER A 41 -7.02 -4.37 12.12
N GLY A 42 -5.73 -4.23 11.82
CA GLY A 42 -5.16 -4.48 10.51
C GLY A 42 -5.57 -3.44 9.46
N SER A 43 -4.70 -3.26 8.48
CA SER A 43 -4.90 -2.38 7.33
C SER A 43 -4.49 -3.06 6.02
N ALA A 44 -5.07 -2.58 4.92
CA ALA A 44 -4.66 -2.94 3.58
C ALA A 44 -4.37 -1.69 2.74
N TYR A 45 -3.29 -1.77 1.95
CA TYR A 45 -2.76 -0.67 1.14
C TYR A 45 -2.84 -1.03 -0.33
N LEU A 46 -3.54 -0.21 -1.10
CA LEU A 46 -3.70 -0.37 -2.55
C LEU A 46 -2.72 0.52 -3.32
N PHE A 47 -1.87 -0.11 -4.13
CA PHE A 47 -0.96 0.54 -5.06
C PHE A 47 -1.38 0.25 -6.49
N THR A 48 -1.46 1.27 -7.35
CA THR A 48 -1.75 1.11 -8.77
C THR A 48 -0.68 1.78 -9.61
N THR A 49 -0.22 1.10 -10.66
CA THR A 49 0.61 1.71 -11.69
C THR A 49 -0.33 2.23 -12.77
N ASN A 50 -0.66 3.52 -12.76
CA ASN A 50 -1.36 4.10 -13.90
C ASN A 50 -0.46 3.98 -15.12
N THR A 51 -0.86 3.20 -16.14
CA THR A 51 -0.22 3.19 -17.45
C THR A 51 -0.49 4.46 -18.25
N ASN A 52 -1.14 5.46 -17.65
CA ASN A 52 -1.18 6.79 -18.20
C ASN A 52 0.19 7.44 -17.97
N THR A 53 1.07 7.25 -18.95
CA THR A 53 2.27 8.05 -19.15
C THR A 53 1.87 9.52 -19.04
N LYS A 54 2.04 10.12 -17.86
CA LYS A 54 2.09 11.57 -17.76
C LYS A 54 3.41 11.95 -18.42
N SER A 55 3.34 12.36 -19.68
CA SER A 55 4.44 12.96 -20.44
C SER A 55 4.81 14.31 -19.82
N THR A 56 5.29 14.29 -18.59
CA THR A 56 5.93 15.41 -17.91
C THR A 56 7.12 14.83 -17.18
N PRO A 57 8.33 15.38 -17.35
CA PRO A 57 9.56 14.87 -16.76
C PRO A 57 9.66 15.23 -15.27
N GLU A 58 8.59 14.97 -14.52
CA GLU A 58 8.69 14.97 -13.06
C GLU A 58 9.19 13.58 -12.63
N PRO A 59 10.19 13.49 -11.75
CA PRO A 59 10.73 12.23 -11.29
C PRO A 59 9.65 11.45 -10.55
N SER A 60 8.93 10.58 -11.27
CA SER A 60 7.98 9.56 -10.82
C SER A 60 7.57 9.72 -9.37
N SER A 61 6.70 10.71 -9.08
CA SER A 61 6.03 10.74 -7.80
C SER A 61 5.18 9.47 -7.75
N LEU A 62 5.61 8.53 -6.91
CA LEU A 62 4.86 7.34 -6.55
C LEU A 62 3.46 7.83 -6.18
N LEU A 63 2.46 7.49 -6.99
CA LEU A 63 1.08 7.83 -6.67
C LEU A 63 0.76 7.07 -5.39
N GLY A 64 0.77 7.81 -4.29
CA GLY A 64 0.63 7.30 -2.93
C GLY A 64 -0.68 6.57 -2.74
N ILE A 65 -0.71 5.75 -1.68
CA ILE A 65 -1.83 4.94 -1.18
C ILE A 65 -3.19 5.42 -1.72
N VAL A 66 -3.81 4.61 -2.57
CA VAL A 66 -5.11 4.96 -3.15
C VAL A 66 -6.25 4.68 -2.15
N ALA A 67 -6.02 3.82 -1.15
CA ALA A 67 -6.90 3.64 0.01
C ALA A 67 -6.17 2.85 1.12
N THR A 68 -6.39 3.26 2.38
CA THR A 68 -6.21 2.39 3.55
C THR A 68 -7.58 1.82 3.91
N VAL A 69 -7.76 0.51 3.80
CA VAL A 69 -8.99 -0.17 4.28
C VAL A 69 -8.63 -0.92 5.56
N ALA A 70 -9.27 -0.56 6.67
CA ALA A 70 -9.17 -1.32 7.91
C ALA A 70 -9.88 -2.66 7.73
N ILE A 71 -9.18 -3.78 7.99
CA ILE A 71 -9.80 -5.12 7.97
C ILE A 71 -10.23 -5.45 9.40
N ALA A 72 -11.23 -4.73 9.92
CA ALA A 72 -11.77 -5.03 11.23
C ALA A 72 -12.41 -6.43 11.20
N THR A 73 -11.81 -7.39 11.92
CA THR A 73 -12.46 -8.64 12.31
C THR A 73 -13.38 -8.44 13.50
#